data_AF-A0A7S0QZC8-F1
#
_entry.id   AF-A0A7S0QZC8-F1
#
_cell.length_a   1.000
_cell.length_b   1.000
_cell.length_c   1.000
_cell.angle_alpha   90.00
_cell.angle_beta   90.00
_cell.angle_gamma   90.00
#
_symmetry.space_group_name_H-M   'P 1'
#
loop_
_entity.id
_entity.type
_entity.pdbx_description
1 polymer ?
#
loop_
_entity_poly.entity_id
_entity_poly.type
_entity_poly.pdbx_seq_one_letter_code
_entity_poly.pdbx_strand_id
1 'polypeptide(L)'
;GKGARETALTLGVFAALHFPNGHLMFVARLPQRRGVGPYAVHNTYQYAGTPGKRMRFREFGMWSDPQEYYDDGTFLIVDPASILRDGLVQADRSRQVPKGETPTDHLALIQWQVDVIRTALAIARLLR
;
A
#
# COMPACT_ATOMS: atom_id res chain seq x y z
N GLY A 1 8.50 21.95 -51.10
CA GLY A 1 9.27 21.51 -49.92
C GLY A 1 8.38 21.62 -48.71
N LYS A 2 8.21 20.55 -47.93
CA LYS A 2 7.42 20.57 -46.69
C LYS A 2 8.32 21.11 -45.57
N GLY A 3 8.01 22.30 -45.06
CA GLY A 3 8.74 22.94 -43.97
C GLY A 3 8.66 22.08 -42.71
N ALA A 4 9.82 21.68 -42.19
CA ALA A 4 9.91 21.03 -40.89
C ALA A 4 9.47 22.03 -39.81
N ARG A 5 8.47 21.65 -39.01
CA ARG A 5 8.13 22.42 -37.80
C ARG A 5 9.23 22.16 -36.78
N GLU A 6 9.87 23.23 -36.33
CA GLU A 6 10.85 23.21 -35.25
C GLU A 6 10.10 22.94 -33.94
N THR A 7 10.23 21.72 -33.39
CA THR A 7 9.63 21.35 -32.11
C THR A 7 10.63 21.67 -31.00
N ALA A 8 10.43 22.79 -30.30
CA ALA A 8 11.19 23.12 -29.10
C ALA A 8 10.69 22.26 -27.92
N LEU A 9 11.57 21.41 -27.35
CA LEU A 9 11.30 20.64 -26.15
C LEU A 9 11.82 21.40 -24.92
N THR A 10 10.94 21.70 -23.96
CA THR A 10 11.34 22.23 -22.65
C THR A 10 11.38 21.09 -21.64
N LEU A 11 12.52 20.92 -20.97
CA LEU A 11 12.72 19.92 -19.92
C LEU A 11 12.90 20.63 -18.56
N GLY A 12 12.15 20.18 -17.55
CA GLY A 12 12.29 20.64 -16.17
C GLY A 12 12.34 19.46 -15.20
N VAL A 13 13.00 19.65 -14.06
CA VAL A 13 13.09 18.63 -13.01
C VAL A 13 12.24 19.06 -11.81
N PHE A 14 11.35 18.16 -11.37
CA PHE A 14 10.53 18.39 -10.18
C PHE A 14 11.20 17.83 -8.92
N ALA A 15 11.02 18.52 -7.80
CA ALA A 15 11.50 18.05 -6.50
C ALA A 15 10.76 16.78 -6.08
N ALA A 16 11.49 15.67 -5.89
CA ALA A 16 10.91 14.35 -5.63
C ALA A 16 10.07 14.27 -4.34
N LEU A 17 10.27 15.16 -3.37
CA LEU A 17 9.44 15.22 -2.16
C LEU A 17 8.04 15.82 -2.42
N HIS A 18 7.95 16.78 -3.34
CA HIS A 18 6.69 17.41 -3.73
C HIS A 18 5.98 16.64 -4.86
N PHE A 19 6.75 15.92 -5.68
CA PHE A 19 6.26 15.13 -6.82
C PHE A 19 6.75 13.67 -6.75
N PRO A 20 6.46 12.93 -5.65
CA PRO A 20 6.95 11.57 -5.49
C PRO A 20 6.29 10.60 -6.47
N ASN A 21 7.06 9.60 -6.88
CA ASN A 21 6.49 8.42 -7.53
C ASN A 21 5.85 7.47 -6.49
N GLY A 22 5.17 6.43 -6.97
CA GLY A 22 4.49 5.45 -6.11
C GLY A 22 5.43 4.76 -5.11
N HIS A 23 6.68 4.48 -5.48
CA HIS A 23 7.63 3.87 -4.55
C HIS A 23 8.02 4.83 -3.41
N LEU A 24 8.35 6.08 -3.74
CA LEU A 24 8.71 7.11 -2.76
C LEU A 24 7.56 7.43 -1.82
N MET A 25 6.33 7.47 -2.34
CA MET A 25 5.13 7.76 -1.57
C MET A 25 4.69 6.58 -0.69
N PHE A 26 4.49 5.39 -1.28
CA PHE A 26 3.79 4.29 -0.60
C PHE A 26 4.71 3.32 0.12
N VAL A 27 5.91 3.08 -0.40
CA VAL A 27 6.87 2.10 0.15
C VAL A 27 7.87 2.79 1.05
N ALA A 28 8.61 3.76 0.52
CA ALA A 28 9.63 4.49 1.30
C ALA A 28 9.01 5.46 2.31
N ARG A 29 7.76 5.90 2.07
CA ARG A 29 7.06 6.92 2.86
C ARG A 29 7.90 8.19 3.06
N LEU A 30 8.62 8.58 2.01
CA LEU A 30 9.64 9.60 2.09
C LEU A 30 9.07 10.99 2.42
N PRO A 31 7.97 11.48 1.80
CA PRO A 31 7.36 12.74 2.19
C PRO A 31 6.93 12.75 3.67
N GLN A 32 6.32 11.65 4.17
CA GLN A 32 5.88 11.53 5.56
C GLN A 32 7.06 11.59 6.53
N ARG A 33 8.13 10.84 6.24
CA ARG A 33 9.37 10.84 7.05
C ARG A 33 10.06 12.20 7.07
N ARG A 34 9.80 13.05 6.07
CA ARG A 34 10.35 14.41 5.96
C ARG A 34 9.37 15.49 6.39
N GLY A 35 8.14 15.13 6.79
CA GLY A 35 7.10 16.09 7.17
C GLY A 35 6.64 16.99 6.02
N VAL A 36 6.77 16.55 4.77
CA VAL A 36 6.39 17.32 3.57
C VAL A 36 5.07 16.79 3.02
N GLY A 37 4.12 17.69 2.79
CA GLY A 37 2.90 17.39 2.03
C GLY A 37 3.20 17.35 0.54
N PRO A 38 3.09 16.19 -0.14
CA PRO A 38 3.31 16.12 -1.58
C PRO A 38 2.23 16.91 -2.33
N TYR A 39 2.62 17.62 -3.39
CA TYR A 39 1.69 18.36 -4.25
C TYR A 39 0.97 17.44 -5.23
N ALA A 40 1.71 16.49 -5.83
CA ALA A 40 1.14 15.48 -6.71
C ALA A 40 1.90 14.17 -6.55
N VAL A 41 1.20 13.05 -6.66
CA VAL A 41 1.80 11.72 -6.55
C VAL A 41 1.58 10.98 -7.86
N HIS A 42 2.66 10.53 -8.48
CA HIS A 42 2.59 9.72 -9.69
C HIS A 42 2.76 8.24 -9.35
N ASN A 43 1.67 7.48 -9.35
CA ASN A 43 1.77 6.04 -9.14
C ASN A 43 2.29 5.35 -10.42
N THR A 44 3.55 4.94 -10.36
CA THR A 44 4.23 4.12 -11.38
C THR A 44 3.55 2.76 -11.52
N TYR A 45 3.99 1.95 -12.48
CA TYR A 45 3.37 0.65 -12.81
C TYR A 45 3.03 -0.17 -11.55
N GLN A 46 1.75 -0.52 -11.41
CA GLN A 46 1.26 -1.40 -10.34
C GLN A 46 0.67 -2.67 -10.95
N TYR A 47 0.93 -3.78 -10.27
CA TYR A 47 0.27 -5.05 -10.54
C TYR A 47 -1.24 -4.84 -10.31
N ALA A 48 -2.08 -5.23 -11.26
CA ALA A 48 -3.53 -4.92 -11.34
C ALA A 48 -3.94 -3.52 -11.89
N GLY A 49 -3.03 -2.75 -12.50
CA GLY A 49 -3.40 -1.58 -13.33
C GLY A 49 -4.18 -0.49 -12.60
N THR A 50 -5.16 0.13 -13.26
CA THR A 50 -5.95 1.26 -12.71
C THR A 50 -6.68 0.93 -11.40
N PRO A 51 -7.36 -0.22 -11.24
CA PRO A 51 -7.95 -0.62 -9.96
C PRO A 51 -6.94 -0.65 -8.81
N GLY A 52 -5.77 -1.28 -9.03
CA GLY A 52 -4.72 -1.36 -8.01
C GLY A 52 -4.16 0.03 -7.64
N LYS A 53 -3.95 0.90 -8.63
CA LYS A 53 -3.52 2.29 -8.40
C LYS A 53 -4.54 3.05 -7.55
N ARG A 54 -5.83 2.91 -7.85
CA ARG A 54 -6.93 3.56 -7.12
C ARG A 54 -6.97 3.13 -5.67
N MET A 55 -6.93 1.82 -5.40
CA MET A 55 -6.92 1.30 -4.04
C MET A 55 -5.72 1.81 -3.26
N ARG A 56 -4.55 1.89 -3.89
CA ARG A 56 -3.36 2.44 -3.22
C ARG A 56 -3.54 3.91 -2.82
N PHE A 57 -4.23 4.72 -3.62
CA PHE A 57 -4.55 6.09 -3.23
C PHE A 57 -5.60 6.16 -2.12
N ARG A 58 -6.61 5.29 -2.13
CA ARG A 58 -7.62 5.17 -1.07
C ARG A 58 -7.00 4.83 0.29
N GLU A 59 -6.04 3.91 0.33
CA GLU A 59 -5.31 3.56 1.56
C GLU A 59 -4.67 4.77 2.26
N PHE A 60 -4.37 5.84 1.51
CA PHE A 60 -3.75 7.06 2.01
C PHE A 60 -4.73 8.26 2.06
N GLY A 61 -6.03 8.03 1.84
CA GLY A 61 -7.03 9.11 1.80
C GLY A 61 -6.83 10.10 0.66
N MET A 62 -6.08 9.71 -0.38
CA MET A 62 -5.73 10.56 -1.53
C MET A 62 -6.65 10.34 -2.73
N TRP A 63 -7.68 9.52 -2.57
CA TRP A 63 -8.68 9.29 -3.60
C TRP A 63 -10.01 9.90 -3.18
N SER A 64 -10.57 10.74 -4.06
CA SER A 64 -11.88 11.33 -3.86
C SER A 64 -12.96 10.32 -4.25
N ASP A 65 -13.53 9.65 -3.27
CA ASP A 65 -14.78 8.89 -3.44
C ASP A 65 -15.96 9.69 -2.85
N PRO A 66 -17.20 9.41 -3.29
CA PRO A 66 -18.40 9.90 -2.61
C PRO A 66 -18.41 9.47 -1.14
N GLN A 67 -19.06 10.27 -0.28
CA GLN A 67 -19.10 9.99 1.16
C GLN A 67 -19.75 8.63 1.44
N GLU A 68 -20.72 8.24 0.63
CA GLU A 68 -21.40 6.95 0.68
C GLU A 68 -20.42 5.78 0.53
N TYR A 69 -19.30 5.91 -0.18
CA TYR A 69 -18.29 4.85 -0.25
C TYR A 69 -17.70 4.50 1.13
N TYR A 70 -17.62 5.49 2.02
CA TYR A 70 -17.08 5.34 3.37
C TYR A 70 -18.18 5.07 4.41
N ASP A 71 -19.39 5.55 4.16
CA ASP A 71 -20.51 5.48 5.12
C ASP A 71 -21.45 4.29 4.86
N ASP A 72 -21.67 3.90 3.59
CA ASP A 72 -22.47 2.72 3.24
C ASP A 72 -21.64 1.45 3.44
N GLY A 73 -21.85 0.83 4.59
CA GLY A 73 -21.34 -0.52 4.85
C GLY A 73 -21.28 -0.87 6.33
N THR A 74 -21.32 -2.16 6.62
CA THR A 74 -20.92 -2.69 7.93
C THR A 74 -19.44 -3.04 7.86
N PHE A 75 -18.60 -2.17 8.40
CA PHE A 75 -17.15 -2.39 8.46
C PHE A 75 -16.79 -3.06 9.78
N LEU A 76 -15.93 -4.08 9.72
CA LEU A 76 -15.29 -4.67 10.89
C LEU A 76 -13.83 -4.24 10.91
N ILE A 77 -13.45 -3.44 11.91
CA ILE A 77 -12.06 -3.12 12.19
C ILE A 77 -11.53 -4.17 13.16
N VAL A 78 -10.49 -4.87 12.76
CA VAL A 78 -9.80 -5.85 13.59
C VAL A 78 -8.39 -5.36 13.84
N ASP A 79 -8.05 -5.10 15.09
CA ASP A 79 -6.67 -4.89 15.49
C ASP A 79 -5.96 -6.25 15.50
N PRO A 80 -5.01 -6.53 14.59
CA PRO A 80 -4.30 -7.81 14.59
C PRO A 80 -3.59 -8.06 15.92
N ALA A 81 -3.18 -7.00 16.63
CA ALA A 81 -2.55 -7.11 17.94
C ALA A 81 -3.49 -7.70 19.00
N SER A 82 -4.80 -7.46 18.87
CA SER A 82 -5.83 -8.06 19.74
C SER A 82 -6.07 -9.56 19.48
N ILE A 83 -5.59 -10.08 18.34
CA ILE A 83 -5.67 -11.49 17.94
C ILE A 83 -4.29 -12.18 18.03
N LEU A 84 -3.26 -11.46 18.49
CA LEU A 84 -1.94 -12.05 18.65
C LEU A 84 -1.93 -13.13 19.71
N ARG A 85 -1.34 -14.27 19.34
CA ARG A 85 -0.68 -15.14 20.30
C ARG A 85 0.71 -14.55 20.55
N ASP A 86 1.06 -14.37 21.82
CA ASP A 86 2.40 -13.97 22.22
C ASP A 86 3.46 -14.84 21.51
N GLY A 87 4.42 -14.19 20.84
CA GLY A 87 5.57 -14.87 20.23
C GLY A 87 5.76 -14.65 18.71
N LEU A 88 4.71 -14.39 17.93
CA LEU A 88 4.86 -14.18 16.47
C LEU A 88 5.26 -12.74 16.09
N VAL A 89 4.96 -11.76 16.95
CA VAL A 89 5.34 -10.34 16.75
C VAL A 89 6.71 -10.00 17.34
N GLN A 90 7.36 -10.97 17.98
CA GLN A 90 8.77 -10.91 18.39
C GLN A 90 9.72 -11.41 17.29
N ALA A 91 9.23 -11.59 16.06
CA ALA A 91 10.10 -11.89 14.92
C ALA A 91 10.94 -10.65 14.59
N ASP A 92 12.17 -10.64 15.09
CA ASP A 92 13.24 -9.79 14.60
C ASP A 92 13.23 -9.77 13.05
N ARG A 93 13.45 -8.57 12.53
CA ARG A 93 13.28 -8.15 11.16
C ARG A 93 14.04 -9.09 10.22
N SER A 94 13.35 -9.65 9.24
CA SER A 94 13.96 -10.25 8.05
C SER A 94 15.01 -11.34 8.35
N ARG A 95 14.58 -12.44 8.99
CA ARG A 95 15.42 -13.66 9.10
C ARG A 95 15.83 -14.12 7.70
N GLN A 96 17.13 -14.10 7.42
CA GLN A 96 17.64 -14.62 6.16
C GLN A 96 17.49 -16.14 6.14
N VAL A 97 16.93 -16.66 5.05
CA VAL A 97 16.78 -18.10 4.83
C VAL A 97 17.76 -18.49 3.73
N PRO A 98 18.66 -19.47 3.97
CA PRO A 98 19.61 -19.91 2.97
C PRO A 98 18.94 -20.35 1.67
N LYS A 99 19.65 -20.18 0.55
CA LYS A 99 19.15 -20.58 -0.77
C LYS A 99 18.93 -22.09 -0.80
N GLY A 100 17.69 -22.52 -1.08
CA GLY A 100 17.29 -23.93 -1.13
C GLY A 100 16.58 -24.42 0.13
N GLU A 101 16.56 -23.61 1.20
CA GLU A 101 15.80 -23.91 2.40
C GLU A 101 14.38 -23.32 2.35
N THR A 102 13.48 -23.92 3.12
CA THR A 102 12.09 -23.47 3.22
C THR A 102 12.00 -22.34 4.25
N PRO A 103 11.41 -21.18 3.92
CA PRO A 103 11.27 -20.08 4.86
C PRO A 103 10.11 -20.31 5.83
N THR A 104 10.27 -21.28 6.76
CA THR A 104 9.21 -21.74 7.67
C THR A 104 8.59 -20.62 8.49
N ASP A 105 9.39 -19.66 8.97
CA ASP A 105 8.91 -18.53 9.76
C ASP A 105 8.03 -17.59 8.94
N HIS A 106 8.35 -17.39 7.65
CA HIS A 106 7.52 -16.62 6.72
C HIS A 106 6.20 -17.33 6.44
N LEU A 107 6.24 -18.65 6.24
CA LEU A 107 5.03 -19.46 6.02
C LEU A 107 4.13 -19.48 7.26
N ALA A 108 4.70 -19.58 8.46
CA ALA A 108 3.97 -19.51 9.72
C ALA A 108 3.32 -18.14 9.91
N LEU A 109 4.03 -17.06 9.58
CA LEU A 109 3.47 -15.70 9.61
C LEU A 109 2.31 -15.54 8.62
N ILE A 110 2.44 -16.04 7.39
CA ILE A 110 1.36 -16.04 6.40
C ILE A 110 0.15 -16.81 6.93
N GLN A 111 0.36 -18.01 7.47
CA GLN A 111 -0.73 -18.82 8.00
C GLN A 111 -1.47 -18.09 9.12
N TRP A 112 -0.74 -17.46 10.05
CA TRP A 112 -1.34 -16.64 11.10
C TRP A 112 -2.16 -15.46 10.54
N GLN A 113 -1.63 -14.73 9.54
CA GLN A 113 -2.37 -13.62 8.89
C GLN A 113 -3.67 -14.12 8.24
N VAL A 114 -3.62 -15.28 7.59
CA VAL A 114 -4.79 -15.92 6.99
C VAL A 114 -5.82 -16.28 8.08
N ASP A 115 -5.39 -16.81 9.22
CA ASP A 115 -6.29 -17.18 10.32
C ASP A 115 -6.95 -15.96 10.97
N VAL A 116 -6.22 -14.84 11.10
CA VAL A 116 -6.78 -13.54 11.53
C VAL A 116 -7.90 -13.10 10.59
N ILE A 117 -7.67 -13.12 9.28
CA ILE A 117 -8.68 -12.72 8.28
C ILE A 117 -9.90 -13.66 8.31
N ARG A 118 -9.68 -14.97 8.45
CA ARG A 118 -10.77 -15.95 8.55
C ARG A 118 -11.63 -15.72 9.81
N THR A 119 -10.99 -15.45 10.93
CA THR A 119 -11.67 -15.12 12.20
C THR A 119 -12.47 -13.83 12.07
N ALA A 120 -11.85 -12.78 11.53
CA ALA A 120 -12.52 -11.51 11.26
C ALA A 120 -13.76 -11.69 10.37
N LEU A 121 -13.63 -12.48 9.29
CA LEU A 121 -14.75 -12.77 8.39
C LEU A 121 -15.87 -13.57 9.07
N ALA A 122 -15.52 -14.52 9.94
CA ALA A 122 -16.50 -15.28 10.72
C ALA A 122 -17.27 -14.37 11.68
N ILE A 123 -16.58 -13.50 12.42
CA ILE A 123 -17.19 -12.48 13.29
C ILE A 123 -18.09 -11.55 12.46
N ALA A 124 -17.60 -11.04 11.33
CA ALA A 124 -18.37 -10.16 10.46
C ALA A 124 -19.65 -10.83 9.92
N ARG A 125 -19.65 -12.16 9.75
CA ARG A 125 -20.86 -12.92 9.37
C ARG A 125 -21.83 -13.13 10.54
N LEU A 126 -21.33 -13.24 11.77
CA LEU A 126 -22.17 -13.39 12.98
C LEU A 126 -22.82 -12.07 13.41
N LEU A 127 -22.15 -10.94 13.15
CA LEU A 127 -22.65 -9.60 13.48
C LEU A 127 -23.62 -9.04 12.44
N ARG A 128 -24.00 -9.83 11.42
CA ARG A 128 -24.97 -9.46 10.38
C ARG A 128 -26.36 -9.97 10.71
#